data_AF-A0A5P9EUA1-F1
#
_entry.id   AF-A0A5P9EUA1-F1
#
_cell.length_a   1.000
_cell.length_b   1.000
_cell.length_c   1.000
_cell.angle_alpha   90.00
_cell.angle_beta   90.00
_cell.angle_gamma   90.00
#
_symmetry.space_group_name_H-M   'P 1'
#
loop_
_entity.id
_entity.type
_entity.pdbx_description
1 polymer ?
#
loop_
_entity_poly.entity_id
_entity_poly.type
_entity_poly.pdbx_seq_one_letter_code
_entity_poly.pdbx_strand_id
1 'polypeptide(L)'
;MNRDSGSFQGKRYIRGGRHRVRTVLFVSMVSAIKCHPKLKPMYERLVAAGKPKKVALITCMRKQLTSLNTMVKNNNYWNEKMS
;
A
#
# COMPACT_ATOMS: atom_id res chain seq x y z
N MET A 1 -16.93 -12.34 3.59
CA MET A 1 -18.11 -12.81 2.82
C MET A 1 -17.97 -12.23 1.43
N ASN A 2 -17.45 -13.02 0.49
CA ASN A 2 -17.37 -12.61 -0.92
C ASN A 2 -18.77 -12.74 -1.51
N ARG A 3 -19.24 -11.70 -2.21
CA ARG A 3 -20.52 -11.71 -2.94
C ARG A 3 -20.27 -12.26 -4.34
N ASP A 4 -19.84 -13.51 -4.39
CA ASP A 4 -19.59 -14.23 -5.63
C ASP A 4 -20.73 -15.26 -5.76
N SER A 5 -21.94 -14.80 -6.13
CA SER A 5 -23.07 -15.67 -6.48
C SER A 5 -23.31 -15.58 -7.98
N GLY A 6 -23.11 -16.68 -8.71
CA GLY A 6 -23.24 -16.73 -10.16
C GLY A 6 -22.06 -16.11 -10.93
N SER A 7 -22.32 -15.57 -12.13
CA SER A 7 -21.32 -14.92 -13.01
C SER A 7 -20.91 -13.51 -12.56
N PHE A 8 -21.49 -13.00 -11.48
CA PHE A 8 -21.21 -11.66 -10.97
C PHE A 8 -19.93 -11.62 -10.13
N GLN A 9 -18.88 -10.97 -10.64
CA GLN A 9 -17.67 -10.65 -9.87
C GLN A 9 -17.78 -9.25 -9.27
N GLY A 10 -18.21 -9.19 -8.00
CA GLY A 10 -18.28 -7.93 -7.26
C GLY A 10 -16.89 -7.38 -6.87
N LYS A 11 -16.83 -6.10 -6.48
CA LYS A 11 -15.62 -5.52 -5.87
C LYS A 11 -15.27 -6.30 -4.60
N ARG A 12 -14.03 -6.79 -4.49
CA ARG A 12 -13.55 -7.48 -3.29
C ARG A 12 -13.28 -6.48 -2.18
N TYR A 13 -13.83 -6.76 -1.00
CA TYR A 13 -13.61 -5.97 0.22
C TYR A 13 -12.82 -6.79 1.23
N ILE A 14 -11.87 -6.15 1.89
CA ILE A 14 -11.05 -6.76 2.95
C ILE A 14 -11.82 -6.62 4.27
N ARG A 15 -12.13 -7.72 4.96
CA ARG A 15 -12.73 -7.73 6.31
C ARG A 15 -11.84 -8.55 7.25
N GLY A 16 -11.58 -8.02 8.44
CA GLY A 16 -10.69 -8.65 9.44
C GLY A 16 -9.18 -8.43 9.23
N GLY A 17 -8.38 -9.29 9.87
CA GLY A 17 -6.91 -9.29 9.84
C GLY A 17 -6.25 -8.24 10.74
N ARG A 18 -5.04 -7.78 10.38
CA ARG A 18 -4.25 -6.80 11.15
C ARG A 18 -4.72 -5.37 10.92
N HIS A 19 -5.92 -5.03 11.42
CA HIS A 19 -6.53 -3.70 11.20
C HIS A 19 -5.66 -2.56 11.74
N ARG A 20 -5.10 -2.70 12.95
CA ARG A 20 -4.20 -1.70 13.56
C ARG A 20 -3.01 -1.37 12.66
N VAL A 21 -2.35 -2.39 12.12
CA VAL A 21 -1.21 -2.23 11.22
C VAL A 21 -1.63 -1.49 9.94
N ARG A 22 -2.80 -1.81 9.38
CA ARG A 22 -3.32 -1.13 8.20
C ARG A 22 -3.57 0.35 8.47
N THR A 23 -4.14 0.70 9.62
CA THR A 23 -4.38 2.09 10.02
C THR A 23 -3.07 2.86 10.13
N VAL A 24 -2.08 2.32 10.84
CA VAL A 24 -0.76 2.96 11.01
C VAL A 24 -0.08 3.16 9.66
N LEU A 25 -0.06 2.14 8.80
CA LEU A 25 0.49 2.25 7.45
C LEU A 25 -0.24 3.28 6.59
N PHE A 26 -1.56 3.42 6.75
CA PHE A 26 -2.35 4.40 6.00
C PHE A 26 -1.97 5.82 6.42
N VAL A 27 -1.96 6.10 7.73
CA VAL A 27 -1.58 7.41 8.27
C VAL A 27 -0.13 7.77 7.90
N SER A 28 0.79 6.81 8.02
CA SER A 28 2.18 6.98 7.57
C SER A 28 2.27 7.33 6.08
N MET A 29 1.50 6.64 5.23
CA MET A 29 1.52 6.85 3.79
C MET A 29 0.99 8.24 3.39
N VAL A 30 0.00 8.79 4.11
CA VAL A 30 -0.53 10.14 3.85
C VAL A 30 0.55 11.22 3.97
N SER A 31 1.50 11.05 4.89
CA SER A 31 2.68 11.93 4.99
C SER A 31 3.73 11.60 3.92
N ALA A 32 4.00 10.30 3.71
CA ALA A 32 5.03 9.84 2.78
C ALA A 32 4.77 10.30 1.33
N ILE A 33 3.52 10.32 0.87
CA ILE A 33 3.21 10.79 -0.49
C ILE A 33 3.48 12.28 -0.72
N LYS A 34 3.67 13.07 0.34
CA LYS A 34 3.98 14.51 0.22
C LYS A 34 5.48 14.76 0.12
N CYS A 35 6.27 14.07 0.93
CA CYS A 35 7.68 14.39 1.12
C CYS A 35 8.65 13.31 0.63
N HIS A 36 8.20 12.05 0.47
CA HIS A 36 9.13 10.94 0.22
C HIS A 36 9.48 10.81 -1.27
N PRO A 37 10.77 10.86 -1.64
CA PRO A 37 11.20 10.99 -3.04
C PRO A 37 10.85 9.79 -3.92
N LYS A 38 10.61 8.60 -3.34
CA LYS A 38 10.28 7.38 -4.10
C LYS A 38 8.79 7.04 -4.13
N LEU A 39 8.08 7.32 -3.04
CA LEU A 39 6.67 6.96 -2.88
C LEU A 39 5.76 7.99 -3.53
N LYS A 40 6.16 9.28 -3.54
CA LYS A 40 5.42 10.34 -4.21
C LYS A 40 5.32 10.11 -5.73
N PRO A 41 6.42 9.89 -6.49
CA PRO A 41 6.32 9.61 -7.92
C PRO A 41 5.53 8.33 -8.23
N MET A 42 5.67 7.29 -7.39
CA MET A 42 4.88 6.06 -7.53
C MET A 42 3.38 6.34 -7.40
N TYR A 43 2.98 7.12 -6.39
CA TYR A 43 1.59 7.53 -6.18
C TYR A 43 1.08 8.37 -7.36
N GLU A 44 1.83 9.39 -7.76
CA GLU A 44 1.47 10.28 -8.87
C GLU A 44 1.32 9.51 -10.18
N ARG A 45 2.22 8.57 -10.50
CA ARG A 45 2.12 7.72 -11.69
C ARG A 45 0.85 6.87 -11.68
N LEU A 46 0.46 6.32 -10.53
CA LEU A 46 -0.77 5.53 -10.41
C LEU A 46 -2.02 6.38 -10.60
N VAL A 47 -2.03 7.60 -10.04
CA VAL A 47 -3.14 8.54 -10.21
C VAL A 47 -3.23 9.02 -11.65
N ALA A 48 -2.09 9.33 -12.29
CA ALA A 48 -2.02 9.71 -13.71
C ALA A 48 -2.52 8.59 -14.63
N ALA A 49 -2.29 7.33 -14.26
CA ALA A 49 -2.85 6.15 -14.93
C ALA A 49 -4.35 5.92 -14.65
N GLY A 50 -5.06 6.89 -14.08
CA GLY A 50 -6.50 6.84 -13.80
C GLY A 50 -6.90 5.97 -12.62
N LYS A 51 -5.95 5.50 -11.79
CA LYS A 51 -6.30 4.71 -10.60
C LYS A 51 -6.97 5.60 -9.54
N PRO A 52 -8.02 5.11 -8.85
CA PRO A 52 -8.58 5.83 -7.72
C PRO A 52 -7.50 6.13 -6.67
N LYS A 53 -7.48 7.36 -6.12
CA LYS A 53 -6.48 7.81 -5.13
C LYS A 53 -6.30 6.82 -3.97
N LYS A 54 -7.41 6.26 -3.47
CA LYS A 54 -7.39 5.25 -2.41
C LYS A 54 -6.66 3.96 -2.83
N VAL A 55 -6.84 3.52 -4.07
CA VAL A 55 -6.14 2.34 -4.61
C VAL A 55 -4.65 2.64 -4.78
N ALA A 56 -4.29 3.83 -5.27
CA ALA A 56 -2.90 4.25 -5.36
C ALA A 56 -2.20 4.25 -3.98
N LEU A 57 -2.85 4.80 -2.95
CA LEU A 57 -2.36 4.75 -1.57
C LEU A 57 -2.15 3.31 -1.07
N ILE A 58 -3.12 2.42 -1.31
CA ILE A 58 -3.03 1.01 -0.88
C ILE A 58 -1.86 0.30 -1.57
N THR A 59 -1.61 0.58 -2.85
CA THR A 59 -0.46 0.04 -3.58
C THR A 59 0.86 0.49 -2.94
N CYS A 60 1.00 1.79 -2.65
CA CYS A 60 2.18 2.32 -1.96
C CYS A 60 2.35 1.71 -0.56
N MET A 61 1.26 1.52 0.20
CA MET A 61 1.30 0.85 1.51
C MET A 61 1.84 -0.58 1.41
N ARG A 62 1.44 -1.31 0.36
CA ARG A 62 1.91 -2.69 0.14
C ARG A 62 3.39 -2.73 -0.22
N LYS A 63 3.88 -1.78 -1.02
CA LYS A 63 5.31 -1.62 -1.29
C LYS A 63 6.10 -1.35 -0.01
N GLN A 64 5.66 -0.39 0.81
CA GLN A 64 6.30 -0.06 2.09
C GLN A 64 6.35 -1.25 3.05
N LEU A 65 5.23 -1.98 3.19
CA LEU A 65 5.17 -3.17 4.04
C LEU A 65 6.13 -4.26 3.57
N THR A 66 6.27 -4.44 2.25
CA THR A 66 7.20 -5.41 1.69
C THR A 66 8.65 -5.04 2.01
N SER A 67 9.03 -3.76 1.84
CA SER A 67 10.37 -3.28 2.20
C SER A 67 10.67 -3.47 3.70
N LEU A 68 9.72 -3.12 4.58
CA LEU A 68 9.87 -3.32 6.03
C LEU A 68 10.02 -4.80 6.40
N ASN A 69 9.23 -5.69 5.78
CA ASN A 69 9.35 -7.13 6.02
C ASN A 69 10.72 -7.66 5.56
N THR A 70 11.24 -7.18 4.42
CA THR A 70 12.57 -7.55 3.94
C THR A 70 13.67 -7.06 4.87
N MET A 71 13.56 -5.84 5.42
CA MET A 71 14.49 -5.29 6.40
C MET A 71 14.55 -6.14 7.67
N VAL A 72 13.40 -6.47 8.24
CA VAL A 72 13.31 -7.33 9.44
C VAL A 72 13.85 -8.73 9.15
N LYS A 73 13.51 -9.31 8.00
CA LYS A 73 14.01 -10.64 7.61
C LYS A 73 15.54 -10.68 7.49
N ASN A 74 16.13 -9.62 6.93
CA ASN A 74 17.56 -9.56 6.65
C ASN A 74 18.35 -8.88 7.79
N ASN A 75 17.71 -8.54 8.91
CA ASN A 75 18.27 -7.76 10.01
C ASN A 75 19.01 -6.48 9.56
N ASN A 76 18.45 -5.81 8.55
CA ASN A 76 19.03 -4.63 7.93
C ASN A 76 18.22 -3.37 8.23
N TYR A 77 18.91 -2.25 8.38
CA TYR A 77 18.30 -0.93 8.52
C TYR A 77 17.83 -0.38 7.17
N TRP A 78 17.11 0.74 7.23
CA TRP A 78 16.61 1.41 6.03
C TRP A 78 17.78 1.76 5.12
N ASN A 79 17.70 1.30 3.87
CA ASN A 79 18.64 1.63 2.81
C ASN A 79 17.85 2.18 1.64
N GLU A 80 18.22 3.36 1.16
CA GLU A 80 17.57 3.98 0.01
C GLU A 80 17.57 3.06 -1.21
N LYS A 81 18.55 2.17 -1.37
CA LYS A 81 18.60 1.17 -2.46
C LYS A 81 17.52 0.08 -2.39
N MET A 82 16.87 -0.13 -1.23
CA MET A 82 15.86 -1.19 -1.02
C MET A 82 14.41 -0.80 -1.42
N SER A 83 14.22 0.42 -1.93
CA SER A 83 12.91 0.99 -2.29
C SER A 83 12.74 1.12 -3.80
#